data_AF-A0A8S2YQU6-F1
#
_entry.id   AF-A0A8S2YQU6-F1
#
_cell.length_a   1.000
_cell.length_b   1.000
_cell.length_c   1.000
_cell.angle_alpha   90.00
_cell.angle_beta   90.00
_cell.angle_gamma   90.00
#
_symmetry.space_group_name_H-M   'P 1'
#
loop_
_entity.id
_entity.type
_entity.pdbx_description
1 polymer ?
#
loop_
_entity_poly.entity_id
_entity_poly.type
_entity_poly.pdbx_seq_one_letter_code
_entity_poly.pdbx_strand_id
1 'polypeptide(L)' 'EKKLAPISILQGEAMRKEIGAVKYLECSALTQKGLKTVFDEAIRAHLCPKPKEKKKKCILF' A
#
# COMPACT_ATOMS: atom_id res chain seq x y z
N GLU A 1 26.32 -11.92 -4.83
CA GLU A 1 24.93 -11.47 -5.05
C GLU A 1 23.99 -12.25 -4.14
N LYS A 2 23.11 -11.57 -3.40
CA LYS A 2 22.05 -12.27 -2.67
C LYS A 2 20.97 -12.64 -3.68
N LYS A 3 20.84 -13.94 -4.00
CA LYS A 3 19.74 -14.48 -4.79
C LYS A 3 18.45 -14.38 -3.97
N LEU A 4 17.85 -13.19 -3.92
CA LEU A 4 16.54 -13.01 -3.36
C LEU A 4 15.52 -13.48 -4.39
N ALA A 5 14.61 -14.36 -3.97
CA ALA A 5 13.46 -14.70 -4.80
C ALA A 5 12.60 -13.45 -5.02
N PRO A 6 11.93 -13.32 -6.17
CA PRO A 6 10.97 -12.24 -6.40
C PRO A 6 9.91 -12.19 -5.29
N ILE A 7 9.53 -10.98 -4.89
CA ILE A 7 8.46 -10.78 -3.92
C ILE A 7 7.13 -11.09 -4.59
N SER A 8 6.30 -11.90 -3.92
CA SER A 8 4.93 -12.16 -4.38
C SER A 8 3.99 -11.03 -3.98
N ILE A 9 2.90 -10.89 -4.74
CA ILE A 9 1.81 -9.94 -4.42
C ILE A 9 1.31 -10.10 -2.99
N LEU A 10 1.17 -11.35 -2.52
CA LEU A 10 0.68 -11.65 -1.18
C LEU A 10 1.64 -11.14 -0.10
N GLN A 11 2.94 -11.25 -0.32
CA GLN A 11 3.95 -10.71 0.61
C GLN A 11 3.92 -9.18 0.63
N GLY A 12 3.76 -8.54 -0.54
CA GLY A 12 3.60 -7.08 -0.62
C GLY A 12 2.34 -6.57 0.09
N GLU A 13 1.21 -7.26 -0.09
CA GLU A 13 -0.03 -6.96 0.61
C GLU A 13 0.06 -7.18 2.13
N ALA A 14 0.77 -8.22 2.57
CA ALA A 14 1.02 -8.48 3.97
C ALA A 14 1.84 -7.33 4.60
N MET A 15 2.94 -6.93 3.95
CA MET A 15 3.78 -5.81 4.39
C MET A 15 2.99 -4.50 4.46
N ARG A 16 2.15 -4.21 3.45
CA ARG A 16 1.28 -3.03 3.46
C ARG A 16 0.40 -2.97 4.70
N LYS A 17 -0.19 -4.10 5.09
CA LYS A 17 -1.05 -4.19 6.29
C LYS A 17 -0.22 -3.97 7.56
N GLU A 18 0.96 -4.57 7.64
CA GLU A 18 1.86 -4.45 8.80
C GLU A 18 2.25 -3.00 9.08
N ILE A 19 2.61 -2.24 8.03
CA ILE A 19 3.02 -0.83 8.18
C ILE A 19 1.84 0.17 8.17
N GLY A 20 0.61 -0.32 7.98
CA GLY A 20 -0.58 0.53 7.88
C GLY A 20 -0.60 1.43 6.63
N ALA A 21 0.01 1.01 5.53
CA ALA A 21 0.03 1.75 4.28
C ALA A 21 -1.33 1.71 3.56
N VAL A 22 -1.62 2.78 2.81
CA VAL A 22 -2.91 2.98 2.14
C VAL A 22 -3.17 1.90 1.08
N LYS A 23 -2.17 1.56 0.27
CA LYS A 23 -2.29 0.60 -0.83
C LYS A 23 -0.91 0.03 -1.21
N TYR A 24 -0.90 -1.18 -1.74
CA TYR A 24 0.26 -1.82 -2.35
C TYR A 24 0.05 -1.82 -3.86
N LEU A 25 1.07 -1.43 -4.62
CA LEU A 25 1.03 -1.36 -6.07
C LEU A 25 2.39 -1.82 -6.61
N GLU A 26 2.38 -2.66 -7.63
CA GLU A 26 3.57 -3.01 -8.39
C GLU A 26 3.67 -2.15 -9.65
N CYS A 27 4.91 -1.79 -10.02
CA CYS A 27 5.18 -1.08 -11.26
C CYS A 27 6.53 -1.52 -11.85
N SER A 28 6.69 -1.32 -13.16
CA SER A 28 7.97 -1.43 -13.86
C SER A 28 8.25 -0.12 -14.57
N ALA A 29 9.30 0.57 -14.17
CA ALA A 29 9.74 1.80 -14.82
C ALA A 29 10.19 1.55 -16.27
N LEU A 30 10.84 0.40 -16.52
CA LEU A 30 11.35 0.04 -17.84
C LEU A 30 10.24 -0.16 -18.87
N THR A 31 9.18 -0.90 -18.51
CA THR A 31 8.03 -1.16 -19.40
C THR A 31 6.90 -0.16 -19.21
N GLN A 32 7.08 0.82 -18.32
CA GLN A 32 6.09 1.82 -17.89
C GLN A 32 4.79 1.23 -17.31
N LYS A 33 4.75 -0.09 -17.06
CA LYS A 33 3.57 -0.76 -16.49
C LYS A 33 3.32 -0.27 -15.07
N GLY A 34 2.11 0.20 -14.81
CA GLY A 34 1.68 0.63 -13.48
C GLY A 34 2.24 1.98 -13.01
N LEU A 35 3.12 2.63 -13.79
CA LEU A 35 3.80 3.85 -13.37
C LEU A 35 2.81 5.00 -13.13
N LYS A 36 1.91 5.26 -14.10
CA LYS A 36 0.85 6.27 -13.96
C LYS A 36 -0.04 5.99 -12.74
N THR A 37 -0.42 4.73 -12.54
CA THR A 37 -1.28 4.31 -11.42
C THR A 37 -0.66 4.60 -10.06
N VAL A 38 0.66 4.39 -9.91
CA VAL A 38 1.37 4.69 -8.66
C VAL A 38 1.28 6.19 -8.34
N PHE A 39 1.52 7.06 -9.32
CA PHE A 39 1.43 8.51 -9.12
C PHE A 39 0.00 8.99 -8.87
N ASP A 40 -0.98 8.51 -9.63
CA ASP A 40 -2.39 8.86 -9.43
C ASP A 40 -2.89 8.44 -8.05
N GLU A 41 -2.50 7.27 -7.56
CA GLU A 41 -2.90 6.79 -6.23
C GLU A 41 -2.22 7.59 -5.11
N ALA A 42 -0.95 7.98 -5.27
CA ALA A 42 -0.27 8.83 -4.29
C ALA A 42 -0.96 10.19 -4.14
N ILE A 43 -1.32 10.82 -5.26
CA ILE A 43 -2.07 12.08 -5.28
C ILE A 43 -3.45 11.87 -4.63
N ARG A 44 -4.17 10.81 -5.01
CA ARG A 44 -5.49 10.49 -4.46
C ARG A 44 -5.44 10.21 -2.96
N ALA A 45 -4.42 9.50 -2.48
CA ALA A 45 -4.25 9.20 -1.06
C ALA A 45 -4.06 10.47 -0.22
N HIS A 46 -3.47 11.51 -0.81
CA HIS A 46 -3.33 12.82 -0.18
C HIS A 46 -4.61 13.66 -0.25
N LEU A 47 -5.22 13.78 -1.43
CA LEU A 47 -6.40 14.65 -1.64
C LEU A 47 -7.69 14.07 -1.05
N CYS A 48 -7.85 12.75 -1.09
CA CYS A 48 -9.05 12.03 -0.64
C CYS A 48 -8.66 10.98 0.41
N PRO A 49 -8.31 11.39 1.64
CA PRO A 49 -7.94 10.44 2.68
C PRO A 49 -9.15 9.56 3.01
N LYS A 50 -8.97 8.24 2.90
CA LYS A 50 -10.00 7.30 3.37
C LYS A 50 -10.20 7.50 4.88
N PRO A 51 -11.45 7.51 5.38
CA PRO A 51 -11.70 7.58 6.81
C PRO A 51 -10.95 6.44 7.50
N LYS A 52 -10.01 6.77 8.39
CA LYS A 52 -9.36 5.76 9.24
C LYS A 52 -10.46 5.11 10.08
N GLU A 53 -10.53 3.78 10.09
CA GLU A 53 -11.45 3.07 10.97
C GLU A 53 -11.18 3.50 12.40
N LYS A 54 -12.13 4.22 13.00
CA LYS A 54 -12.03 4.65 14.39
C LYS A 54 -12.10 3.38 15.24
N LYS A 55 -11.00 3.04 15.93
CA LYS A 55 -11.04 2.01 16.97
C LYS A 55 -12.14 2.39 17.96
N LYS A 56 -13.05 1.46 18.27
CA LYS A 56 -14.11 1.67 19.26
C LYS A 56 -13.45 2.15 20.55
N LYS A 57 -13.89 3.30 21.08
CA LYS A 57 -13.45 3.74 22.41
C LYS A 57 -13.94 2.68 23.39
N CYS A 58 -13.01 2.03 24.09
CA CYS A 58 -13.36 1.15 25.19
C CYS A 58 -14.01 2.02 26.27
N ILE A 59 -15.27 1.76 26.61
CA ILE A 59 -15.91 2.35 27.79
C ILE A 59 -15.79 1.29 28.89
N LEU A 60 -15.02 1.60 29.93
CA LEU A 60 -15.07 0.87 31.18
C LEU A 60 -16.29 1.41 31.93
N PHE A 61 -17.28 0.56 32.15
CA PHE A 61 -18.32 0.79 33.16
C PHE A 61 -17.89 0.12 34.45
#